data_AF-A0A7S1Q2I1-F1
#
_entry.id   AF-A0A7S1Q2I1-F1
#
_cell.length_a   1.000
_cell.length_b   1.000
_cell.length_c   1.000
_cell.angle_alpha   90.00
_cell.angle_beta   90.00
_cell.angle_gamma   90.00
#
_symmetry.space_group_name_H-M   'P 1'
#
loop_
_entity.id
_entity.type
_entity.pdbx_description
1 polymer ?
#
loop_
_entity_poly.entity_id
_entity_poly.type
_entity_poly.pdbx_seq_one_letter_code
_entity_poly.pdbx_strand_id
1 'polypeptide(L)'
;QFLYFIGAMFQKLTFLGTSSGVPTKYRNVSSSCVSLASGAVWMFDCGEGTQHQLQRADAVSQGKIERVFLTHLHGDHCYGLPGLMCSMGMTWKRGHDDEADAESEHSFCDFNDRAQFFEIVGPPKTATFIRTVLQVSDAWLPFRYRVTELGTSGDQSAAALHACEAPPLFLEPDERGLFHVGVVDGFRIVAGPLGHRVPCFGYVVTEPDSSGSLDVAAATKLGVPKGPLLAQLKAGSAVTLPSGVTIQPTQVVGPPVAGRKLVMLGDTCDSSRIADAASGATWLVHESTFDSSNAALAIPRGHSTAEMA
;
A
#
# COMPACT_ATOMS: atom_id res chain seq x y z
N GLN A 1 -15.28 -18.99 -15.14
CA GLN A 1 -14.45 -17.78 -15.09
C GLN A 1 -13.18 -18.10 -14.32
N PHE A 2 -12.08 -18.41 -15.01
CA PHE A 2 -10.75 -18.50 -14.40
C PHE A 2 -9.98 -17.28 -14.89
N LEU A 3 -10.22 -16.12 -14.25
CA LEU A 3 -9.35 -14.97 -14.44
C LEU A 3 -8.03 -15.30 -13.75
N TYR A 4 -6.97 -15.37 -14.56
CA TYR A 4 -5.61 -15.28 -14.07
C TYR A 4 -5.51 -14.05 -13.15
N PHE A 5 -5.11 -14.26 -11.90
CA PHE A 5 -4.74 -13.19 -10.96
C PHE A 5 -3.42 -12.55 -11.45
N ILE A 6 -3.50 -11.72 -12.49
CA ILE A 6 -2.41 -10.82 -12.92
C ILE A 6 -2.37 -9.57 -12.01
N GLY A 7 -3.37 -9.39 -11.13
CA GLY A 7 -3.58 -8.12 -10.41
C GLY A 7 -2.59 -7.81 -9.29
N ALA A 8 -2.05 -8.82 -8.62
CA ALA A 8 -1.28 -8.64 -7.39
C ALA A 8 0.24 -8.56 -7.64
N MET A 9 0.66 -7.53 -8.39
CA MET A 9 2.06 -7.39 -8.79
C MET A 9 2.53 -5.92 -8.68
N PHE A 10 3.62 -5.67 -7.97
CA PHE A 10 4.31 -4.38 -7.97
C PHE A 10 4.85 -4.07 -9.37
N GLN A 11 4.61 -2.86 -9.86
CA GLN A 11 5.23 -2.37 -11.08
C GLN A 11 6.36 -1.39 -10.79
N LYS A 12 6.09 -0.33 -10.02
CA LYS A 12 7.03 0.78 -9.88
C LYS A 12 6.91 1.46 -8.53
N LEU A 13 8.04 1.73 -7.89
CA LEU A 13 8.15 2.64 -6.75
C LEU A 13 8.59 4.02 -7.25
N THR A 14 7.88 5.07 -6.85
CA THR A 14 8.13 6.47 -7.22
C THR A 14 8.25 7.32 -5.96
N PHE A 15 9.35 8.04 -5.80
CA PHE A 15 9.54 8.99 -4.71
C PHE A 15 9.04 10.38 -5.13
N LEU A 16 8.13 10.96 -4.37
CA LEU A 16 7.59 12.31 -4.59
C LEU A 16 8.30 13.35 -3.72
N GLY A 17 8.81 12.92 -2.55
CA GLY A 17 9.67 13.71 -1.70
C GLY A 17 10.55 12.84 -0.81
N THR A 18 11.74 13.37 -0.49
CA THR A 18 12.85 12.64 0.14
C THR A 18 13.63 13.52 1.13
N SER A 19 13.04 14.63 1.56
CA SER A 19 13.62 15.54 2.56
C SER A 19 13.06 15.22 3.95
N SER A 20 13.93 15.21 4.96
CA SER A 20 13.53 15.06 6.36
C SER A 20 13.15 16.42 6.97
N GLY A 21 12.06 16.47 7.73
CA GLY A 21 11.64 17.60 8.55
C GLY A 21 11.02 18.77 7.78
N VAL A 22 11.72 19.30 6.76
CA VAL A 22 11.29 20.49 6.01
C VAL A 22 11.56 20.34 4.51
N PRO A 23 10.75 20.96 3.63
CA PRO A 23 11.02 20.96 2.21
C PRO A 23 12.24 21.85 1.90
N THR A 24 12.97 21.49 0.86
CA THR A 24 14.07 22.28 0.30
C THR A 24 13.74 22.67 -1.14
N LYS A 25 14.60 23.50 -1.75
CA LYS A 25 14.51 23.84 -3.18
C LYS A 25 14.51 22.61 -4.09
N TYR A 26 15.13 21.50 -3.67
CA TYR A 26 15.39 20.33 -4.53
C TYR A 26 14.67 19.06 -4.08
N ARG A 27 14.25 18.98 -2.82
CA ARG A 27 13.62 17.81 -2.23
C ARG A 27 12.40 18.26 -1.43
N ASN A 28 11.23 17.76 -1.79
CA ASN A 28 10.04 17.91 -0.95
C ASN A 28 10.11 16.95 0.25
N VAL A 29 9.25 17.16 1.25
CA VAL A 29 9.07 16.27 2.40
C VAL A 29 8.48 14.90 2.01
N SER A 30 8.53 13.94 2.94
CA SER A 30 8.24 12.53 2.75
C SER A 30 6.92 12.23 2.04
N SER A 31 7.03 11.60 0.87
CA SER A 31 5.92 10.89 0.21
C SER A 31 6.47 9.98 -0.90
N SER A 32 5.96 8.75 -0.96
CA SER A 32 6.30 7.76 -1.98
C SER A 32 5.06 7.02 -2.44
N CYS A 33 5.04 6.59 -3.71
CA CYS A 33 3.95 5.84 -4.30
C CYS A 33 4.45 4.52 -4.89
N VAL A 34 3.72 3.44 -4.67
CA VAL A 34 3.87 2.19 -5.40
C VAL A 34 2.71 1.99 -6.37
N SER A 35 3.01 1.85 -7.65
CA SER A 35 2.07 1.53 -8.70
C SER A 35 1.96 0.01 -8.86
N LEU A 36 0.74 -0.51 -8.92
CA LEU A 36 0.44 -1.93 -9.05
C LEU A 36 0.06 -2.28 -10.50
N ALA A 37 0.14 -3.56 -10.84
CA ALA A 37 -0.23 -4.04 -12.18
C ALA A 37 -1.72 -3.94 -12.46
N SER A 38 -2.55 -3.90 -11.42
CA SER A 38 -3.98 -3.55 -11.52
C SER A 38 -4.21 -2.10 -11.97
N GLY A 39 -3.19 -1.24 -11.93
CA GLY A 39 -3.30 0.19 -12.17
C GLY A 39 -3.54 1.02 -10.91
N ALA A 40 -3.90 0.39 -9.78
CA ALA A 40 -4.02 1.08 -8.50
C ALA A 40 -2.67 1.64 -8.02
N VAL A 41 -2.72 2.73 -7.28
CA VAL A 41 -1.56 3.36 -6.63
C VAL A 41 -1.78 3.38 -5.14
N TRP A 42 -0.77 2.94 -4.39
CA TRP A 42 -0.73 3.06 -2.93
C TRP A 42 0.37 4.04 -2.53
N MET A 43 0.06 4.92 -1.59
CA MET A 43 0.95 5.98 -1.12
C MET A 43 1.43 5.67 0.30
N PHE A 44 2.70 5.94 0.56
CA PHE A 44 3.33 5.89 1.88
C PHE A 44 3.80 7.30 2.23
N ASP A 45 3.23 7.83 3.31
CA ASP A 45 3.32 9.22 3.74
C ASP A 45 2.84 10.23 2.68
N CYS A 46 2.32 11.34 3.18
CA CYS A 46 1.78 12.43 2.38
C CYS A 46 2.11 13.77 3.06
N GLY A 47 3.41 14.10 3.11
CA GLY A 47 3.90 15.38 3.59
C GLY A 47 3.35 16.57 2.79
N GLU A 48 3.49 17.77 3.36
CA GLU A 48 3.07 19.01 2.71
C GLU A 48 3.61 19.13 1.27
N GLY A 49 2.78 19.61 0.35
CA GLY A 49 3.19 19.78 -1.04
C GLY A 49 3.13 18.52 -1.92
N THR A 50 2.82 17.34 -1.37
CA THR A 50 2.72 16.08 -2.13
C THR A 50 1.82 16.19 -3.37
N GLN A 51 0.65 16.83 -3.26
CA GLN A 51 -0.23 17.08 -4.43
C GLN A 51 0.46 17.87 -5.55
N HIS A 52 1.33 18.83 -5.22
CA HIS A 52 2.09 19.59 -6.22
C HIS A 52 3.17 18.75 -6.88
N GLN A 53 3.77 17.82 -6.13
CA GLN A 53 4.75 16.87 -6.67
C GLN A 53 4.07 15.88 -7.62
N LEU A 54 2.84 15.45 -7.33
CA LEU A 54 2.03 14.63 -8.25
C LEU A 54 1.75 15.35 -9.58
N GLN A 55 1.43 16.65 -9.56
CA GLN A 55 1.23 17.43 -10.79
C GLN A 55 2.46 17.53 -11.68
N ARG A 56 3.66 17.29 -11.12
CA ARG A 56 4.94 17.27 -11.86
C ARG A 56 5.40 15.87 -12.21
N ALA A 57 4.78 14.84 -11.63
CA ALA A 57 5.20 13.46 -11.77
C ALA A 57 4.36 12.76 -12.84
N ASP A 58 4.91 12.62 -14.05
CA ASP A 58 4.23 11.88 -15.14
C ASP A 58 3.97 10.40 -14.80
N ALA A 59 4.68 9.85 -13.81
CA ALA A 59 4.65 8.44 -13.45
C ALA A 59 3.46 8.02 -12.57
N VAL A 60 2.77 8.97 -11.93
CA VAL A 60 1.74 8.66 -10.93
C VAL A 60 0.53 9.56 -11.15
N SER A 61 -0.62 8.95 -11.45
CA SER A 61 -1.88 9.68 -11.52
C SER A 61 -2.53 9.77 -10.13
N GLN A 62 -2.84 11.00 -9.72
CA GLN A 62 -3.51 11.30 -8.46
C GLN A 62 -4.86 10.58 -8.32
N GLY A 63 -5.64 10.46 -9.40
CA GLY A 63 -6.95 9.78 -9.40
C GLY A 63 -6.88 8.26 -9.21
N LYS A 64 -5.69 7.66 -9.36
CA LYS A 64 -5.46 6.21 -9.16
C LYS A 64 -5.01 5.86 -7.74
N ILE A 65 -4.85 6.86 -6.86
CA ILE A 65 -4.46 6.63 -5.47
C ILE A 65 -5.67 6.10 -4.71
N GLU A 66 -5.60 4.84 -4.27
CA GLU A 66 -6.70 4.20 -3.55
C GLU A 66 -6.46 4.13 -2.04
N ARG A 67 -5.17 4.08 -1.65
CA ARG A 67 -4.77 3.88 -0.26
C ARG A 67 -3.58 4.74 0.15
N VAL A 68 -3.63 5.26 1.36
CA VAL A 68 -2.52 5.98 2.01
C VAL A 68 -2.14 5.27 3.31
N PHE A 69 -0.85 5.02 3.48
CA PHE A 69 -0.26 4.46 4.69
C PHE A 69 0.60 5.57 5.33
N LEU A 70 0.18 6.06 6.51
CA LEU A 70 0.92 7.06 7.27
C LEU A 70 1.79 6.38 8.32
N THR A 71 3.09 6.59 8.24
CA THR A 71 4.05 6.01 9.19
C THR A 71 3.89 6.62 10.58
N HIS A 72 3.73 7.95 10.67
CA HIS A 72 3.51 8.68 11.91
C HIS A 72 2.89 10.07 11.65
N LEU A 73 2.52 10.80 12.71
CA LEU A 73 1.84 12.12 12.62
C LEU A 73 2.77 13.33 12.80
N HIS A 74 4.00 13.28 12.31
CA HIS A 74 4.75 14.51 12.07
C HIS A 74 4.28 15.18 10.77
N GLY A 75 4.37 16.51 10.74
CA GLY A 75 3.76 17.30 9.68
C GLY A 75 4.35 17.05 8.29
N ASP A 76 5.65 16.79 8.23
CA ASP A 76 6.37 16.42 7.02
C ASP A 76 5.99 15.04 6.46
N HIS A 77 5.14 14.28 7.16
CA HIS A 77 4.59 12.99 6.72
C HIS A 77 3.07 13.02 6.50
N CYS A 78 2.32 14.00 7.03
CA CYS A 78 0.85 13.97 6.97
C CYS A 78 0.14 15.28 6.56
N TYR A 79 0.80 16.44 6.59
CA TYR A 79 0.11 17.72 6.34
C TYR A 79 -0.40 17.90 4.91
N GLY A 80 0.14 17.15 3.95
CA GLY A 80 -0.35 17.16 2.58
C GLY A 80 -1.65 16.38 2.38
N LEU A 81 -2.00 15.47 3.29
CA LEU A 81 -3.07 14.51 3.06
C LEU A 81 -4.45 15.16 2.91
N PRO A 82 -4.91 16.07 3.78
CA PRO A 82 -6.21 16.72 3.59
C PRO A 82 -6.28 17.50 2.27
N GLY A 83 -5.22 18.24 1.93
CA GLY A 83 -5.15 18.99 0.67
C GLY A 83 -5.13 18.09 -0.57
N LEU A 84 -4.47 16.93 -0.50
CA LEU A 84 -4.52 15.90 -1.53
C LEU A 84 -5.94 15.37 -1.70
N MET A 85 -6.61 15.00 -0.60
CA MET A 85 -7.98 14.48 -0.64
C MET A 85 -8.95 15.49 -1.29
N CYS A 86 -8.83 16.77 -0.96
CA CYS A 86 -9.65 17.82 -1.57
C CYS A 86 -9.34 18.02 -3.07
N SER A 87 -8.08 17.89 -3.50
CA SER A 87 -7.69 18.09 -4.90
C SER A 87 -7.92 16.89 -5.80
N MET A 88 -8.13 15.68 -5.25
CA MET A 88 -8.45 14.49 -6.03
C MET A 88 -9.73 14.65 -6.87
N GLY A 89 -10.60 15.62 -6.52
CA GLY A 89 -11.70 16.12 -7.34
C GLY A 89 -12.68 15.02 -7.80
N MET A 90 -13.50 15.32 -8.82
CA MET A 90 -14.38 14.33 -9.46
C MET A 90 -13.64 13.24 -10.27
N THR A 91 -12.30 13.28 -10.28
CA THR A 91 -11.46 12.36 -11.06
C THR A 91 -11.15 11.05 -10.34
N TRP A 92 -11.39 11.00 -9.03
CA TRP A 92 -11.26 9.76 -8.29
C TRP A 92 -12.46 8.85 -8.57
N LYS A 93 -12.21 7.74 -9.26
CA LYS A 93 -13.16 6.66 -9.52
C LYS A 93 -12.56 5.37 -8.99
N ARG A 94 -13.03 4.87 -7.86
CA ARG A 94 -12.65 3.53 -7.37
C ARG A 94 -13.56 2.51 -8.01
N GLY A 95 -13.08 1.87 -9.06
CA GLY A 95 -13.88 0.95 -9.84
C GLY A 95 -13.39 0.90 -11.27
N HIS A 96 -13.27 -0.30 -11.80
CA HIS A 96 -13.00 -0.54 -13.20
C HIS A 96 -14.33 -0.35 -13.94
N ASP A 97 -14.72 0.91 -14.17
CA ASP A 97 -15.92 1.20 -14.94
C ASP A 97 -15.58 1.00 -16.42
N ASP A 98 -16.08 -0.10 -16.98
CA ASP A 98 -16.34 -0.20 -18.41
C ASP A 98 -17.09 1.07 -18.85
N GLU A 99 -16.78 1.60 -20.03
CA GLU A 99 -17.22 2.90 -20.60
C GLU A 99 -18.75 3.16 -20.68
N ALA A 100 -19.60 2.32 -20.08
CA ALA A 100 -21.04 2.33 -20.25
C ALA A 100 -21.82 3.36 -19.41
N ASP A 101 -21.26 3.94 -18.33
CA ASP A 101 -22.04 4.76 -17.38
C ASP A 101 -21.79 6.28 -17.48
N ALA A 102 -21.23 6.76 -18.59
CA ALA A 102 -20.90 8.17 -18.80
C ALA A 102 -22.10 9.12 -19.00
N GLU A 103 -23.35 8.63 -19.02
CA GLU A 103 -24.53 9.43 -19.39
C GLU A 103 -25.44 9.88 -18.22
N SER A 104 -24.99 9.80 -16.96
CA SER A 104 -25.77 10.36 -15.85
C SER A 104 -25.06 11.54 -15.20
N GLU A 105 -25.43 12.75 -15.63
CA GLU A 105 -24.91 14.04 -15.11
C GLU A 105 -25.16 14.25 -13.60
N HIS A 106 -25.83 13.33 -12.90
CA HIS A 106 -26.08 13.38 -11.45
C HIS A 106 -26.03 12.00 -10.77
N SER A 107 -25.19 11.05 -11.22
CA SER A 107 -24.95 9.83 -10.43
C SER A 107 -24.09 10.15 -9.20
N PHE A 108 -24.80 10.67 -8.21
CA PHE A 108 -24.47 10.66 -6.80
C PHE A 108 -23.91 9.27 -6.47
N CYS A 109 -22.68 9.21 -5.98
CA CYS A 109 -22.06 7.96 -5.53
C CYS A 109 -23.06 7.16 -4.69
N ASP A 110 -23.34 5.91 -5.04
CA ASP A 110 -24.23 5.07 -4.23
C ASP A 110 -23.56 4.86 -2.85
N PHE A 111 -24.10 5.55 -1.85
CA PHE A 111 -23.55 5.61 -0.49
C PHE A 111 -23.57 4.25 0.24
N ASN A 112 -24.18 3.21 -0.35
CA ASN A 112 -24.31 1.88 0.25
C ASN A 112 -23.24 0.86 -0.14
N ASP A 113 -22.40 1.11 -1.16
CA ASP A 113 -21.37 0.14 -1.55
C ASP A 113 -20.14 0.23 -0.63
N ARG A 114 -19.94 -0.82 0.18
CA ARG A 114 -18.82 -0.94 1.13
C ARG A 114 -17.46 -1.14 0.42
N ALA A 115 -17.42 -1.33 -0.89
CA ALA A 115 -16.22 -1.62 -1.67
C ALA A 115 -15.43 -0.37 -2.15
N GLN A 116 -15.89 0.86 -1.87
CA GLN A 116 -15.41 2.07 -2.56
C GLN A 116 -14.84 3.18 -1.64
N PHE A 117 -14.18 2.85 -0.52
CA PHE A 117 -13.53 3.88 0.32
C PHE A 117 -12.15 4.32 -0.22
N PHE A 118 -11.80 5.58 -0.07
CA PHE A 118 -10.40 5.98 0.00
C PHE A 118 -9.86 5.51 1.37
N GLU A 119 -8.98 4.50 1.37
CA GLU A 119 -8.52 3.85 2.60
C GLU A 119 -7.27 4.54 3.14
N ILE A 120 -7.28 4.87 4.43
CA ILE A 120 -6.15 5.49 5.11
C ILE A 120 -5.81 4.61 6.29
N VAL A 121 -4.55 4.16 6.36
CA VAL A 121 -4.03 3.39 7.49
C VAL A 121 -2.96 4.23 8.17
N GLY A 122 -3.02 4.37 9.48
CA GLY A 122 -2.06 5.22 10.19
C GLY A 122 -2.03 5.00 11.69
N PRO A 123 -1.17 5.73 12.42
CA PRO A 123 -1.11 5.69 13.87
C PRO A 123 -2.42 6.17 14.54
N PRO A 124 -2.57 5.98 15.86
CA PRO A 124 -3.67 6.56 16.62
C PRO A 124 -3.78 8.08 16.41
N LYS A 125 -5.02 8.60 16.36
CA LYS A 125 -5.40 10.01 16.07
C LYS A 125 -5.36 10.42 14.59
N THR A 126 -5.05 9.51 13.67
CA THR A 126 -5.15 9.78 12.22
C THR A 126 -6.57 10.20 11.82
N ALA A 127 -7.59 9.53 12.35
CA ALA A 127 -8.99 9.83 12.04
C ALA A 127 -9.37 11.22 12.54
N THR A 128 -9.00 11.54 13.79
CA THR A 128 -9.24 12.86 14.38
C THR A 128 -8.54 13.95 13.59
N PHE A 129 -7.27 13.78 13.21
CA PHE A 129 -6.54 14.76 12.41
C PHE A 129 -7.26 15.10 11.10
N ILE A 130 -7.61 14.08 10.30
CA ILE A 130 -8.27 14.27 9.01
C ILE A 130 -9.66 14.89 9.20
N ARG A 131 -10.46 14.33 10.11
CA ARG A 131 -11.81 14.81 10.41
C ARG A 131 -11.81 16.27 10.82
N THR A 132 -10.93 16.67 11.75
CA THR A 132 -10.85 18.04 12.23
C THR A 132 -10.50 19.01 11.10
N VAL A 133 -9.51 18.69 10.27
CA VAL A 133 -9.13 19.58 9.16
C VAL A 133 -10.29 19.76 8.19
N LEU A 134 -10.94 18.66 7.78
CA LEU A 134 -12.05 18.71 6.82
C LEU A 134 -13.27 19.44 7.38
N GLN A 135 -13.62 19.21 8.65
CA GLN A 135 -14.76 19.87 9.29
C GLN A 135 -14.52 21.37 9.49
N VAL A 136 -13.34 21.76 9.97
CA VAL A 136 -13.04 23.18 10.23
C VAL A 136 -12.93 23.98 8.93
N SER A 137 -12.55 23.34 7.83
CA SER A 137 -12.48 23.98 6.51
C SER A 137 -13.77 23.89 5.69
N ASP A 138 -14.86 23.30 6.22
CA ASP A 138 -16.08 22.97 5.48
C ASP A 138 -15.80 22.23 4.15
N ALA A 139 -14.79 21.36 4.14
CA ALA A 139 -14.34 20.71 2.92
C ALA A 139 -15.25 19.51 2.60
N TRP A 140 -15.90 19.57 1.43
CA TRP A 140 -16.63 18.42 0.90
C TRP A 140 -15.72 17.52 0.05
N LEU A 141 -15.91 16.21 0.15
CA LEU A 141 -15.18 15.22 -0.65
C LEU A 141 -16.13 14.47 -1.61
N PRO A 142 -15.73 14.24 -2.87
CA PRO A 142 -16.54 13.53 -3.85
C PRO A 142 -16.60 12.01 -3.66
N PHE A 143 -15.94 11.50 -2.62
CA PHE A 143 -15.84 10.09 -2.29
C PHE A 143 -15.90 9.90 -0.78
N ARG A 144 -16.21 8.67 -0.36
CA ARG A 144 -16.13 8.27 1.04
C ARG A 144 -14.71 7.85 1.39
N TYR A 145 -14.27 8.14 2.61
CA TYR A 145 -12.99 7.66 3.12
C TYR A 145 -13.17 6.88 4.41
N ARG A 146 -12.20 6.00 4.69
CA ARG A 146 -12.14 5.24 5.94
C ARG A 146 -10.73 5.33 6.50
N VAL A 147 -10.65 5.50 7.82
CA VAL A 147 -9.39 5.46 8.55
C VAL A 147 -9.32 4.17 9.37
N THR A 148 -8.19 3.49 9.27
CA THR A 148 -7.80 2.36 10.12
C THR A 148 -6.62 2.79 10.99
N GLU A 149 -6.83 2.89 12.29
CA GLU A 149 -5.79 3.26 13.26
C GLU A 149 -5.09 1.99 13.79
N LEU A 150 -3.75 2.05 13.80
CA LEU A 150 -2.86 1.02 14.34
C LEU A 150 -2.76 1.18 15.86
N GLY A 151 -3.74 0.62 16.56
CA GLY A 151 -3.97 0.79 17.99
C GLY A 151 -5.08 1.79 18.28
N THR A 152 -5.55 1.79 19.52
CA THR A 152 -6.58 2.74 19.96
C THR A 152 -5.95 4.06 20.40
N SER A 153 -6.49 5.17 19.89
CA SER A 153 -6.33 6.45 20.56
C SER A 153 -7.30 6.45 21.74
N GLY A 154 -6.82 6.60 22.98
CA GLY A 154 -7.68 6.74 24.17
C GLY A 154 -8.63 7.95 24.14
N ASP A 155 -8.64 8.69 23.03
CA ASP A 155 -9.49 9.82 22.72
C ASP A 155 -10.62 9.35 21.79
N GLN A 156 -11.61 8.66 22.36
CA GLN A 156 -12.89 8.40 21.70
C GLN A 156 -13.75 9.66 21.74
N SER A 157 -13.20 10.79 21.26
CA SER A 157 -13.93 12.03 21.13
C SER A 157 -15.30 11.75 20.49
N ALA A 158 -16.38 12.06 21.20
CA ALA A 158 -17.76 11.89 20.75
C ALA A 158 -18.13 12.89 19.63
N ALA A 159 -17.13 13.48 18.96
CA ALA A 159 -17.32 14.36 17.83
C ALA A 159 -18.05 13.62 16.71
N ALA A 160 -19.04 14.30 16.13
CA ALA A 160 -19.74 13.80 14.95
C ALA A 160 -18.73 13.53 13.84
N LEU A 161 -18.92 12.43 13.11
CA LEU A 161 -18.10 12.10 11.94
C LEU A 161 -18.28 13.16 10.84
N HIS A 162 -17.25 13.33 10.01
CA HIS A 162 -17.40 14.12 8.78
C HIS A 162 -18.37 13.40 7.81
N ALA A 163 -19.11 14.14 6.99
CA ALA A 163 -20.17 13.57 6.13
C ALA A 163 -19.69 12.45 5.20
N CYS A 164 -18.44 12.55 4.71
CA CYS A 164 -17.83 11.55 3.83
C CYS A 164 -17.02 10.48 4.59
N GLU A 165 -16.96 10.54 5.92
CA GLU A 165 -16.17 9.63 6.75
C GLU A 165 -16.97 8.38 7.11
N ALA A 166 -16.38 7.21 6.92
CA ALA A 166 -16.86 5.97 7.51
C ALA A 166 -16.35 5.81 8.95
N PRO A 167 -17.09 5.12 9.84
CA PRO A 167 -16.60 4.81 11.18
C PRO A 167 -15.17 4.23 11.14
N PRO A 168 -14.24 4.78 11.94
CA PRO A 168 -12.86 4.33 11.91
C PRO A 168 -12.77 2.88 12.42
N LEU A 169 -11.78 2.17 11.89
CA LEU A 169 -11.39 0.84 12.37
C LEU A 169 -10.16 0.98 13.27
N PHE A 170 -10.06 0.10 14.27
CA PHE A 170 -8.91 0.04 15.16
C PHE A 170 -8.35 -1.37 15.10
N LEU A 171 -7.06 -1.49 14.83
CA LEU A 171 -6.34 -2.76 14.82
C LEU A 171 -5.54 -2.91 16.10
N GLU A 172 -5.66 -4.07 16.72
CA GLU A 172 -4.81 -4.45 17.84
C GLU A 172 -3.61 -5.26 17.33
N PRO A 173 -2.43 -5.14 17.96
CA PRO A 173 -1.26 -5.90 17.58
C PRO A 173 -1.39 -7.38 17.97
N ASP A 174 -0.66 -8.24 17.26
CA ASP A 174 -0.43 -9.62 17.67
C ASP A 174 0.56 -9.69 18.86
N GLU A 175 0.85 -10.91 19.33
CA GLU A 175 1.76 -11.15 20.47
C GLU A 175 3.19 -10.61 20.24
N ARG A 176 3.58 -10.37 18.98
CA ARG A 176 4.88 -9.80 18.60
C ARG A 176 4.83 -8.29 18.38
N GLY A 177 3.67 -7.66 18.59
CA GLY A 177 3.48 -6.23 18.34
C GLY A 177 3.15 -5.89 16.89
N LEU A 178 2.87 -6.87 16.02
CA LEU A 178 2.60 -6.63 14.60
C LEU A 178 1.10 -6.47 14.33
N PHE A 179 0.75 -5.51 13.50
CA PHE A 179 -0.63 -5.20 13.11
C PHE A 179 -0.93 -5.80 11.74
N HIS A 180 -1.91 -6.69 11.67
CA HIS A 180 -2.31 -7.35 10.43
C HIS A 180 -3.38 -6.50 9.73
N VAL A 181 -2.94 -5.61 8.83
CA VAL A 181 -3.83 -4.71 8.08
C VAL A 181 -4.78 -5.48 7.17
N GLY A 182 -4.32 -6.61 6.62
CA GLY A 182 -5.17 -7.56 5.89
C GLY A 182 -4.59 -7.99 4.54
N VAL A 183 -5.45 -8.58 3.71
CA VAL A 183 -5.14 -8.94 2.32
C VAL A 183 -5.94 -8.05 1.39
N VAL A 184 -5.25 -7.34 0.50
CA VAL A 184 -5.80 -6.29 -0.33
C VAL A 184 -5.24 -6.44 -1.74
N ASP A 185 -6.11 -6.56 -2.74
CA ASP A 185 -5.72 -6.79 -4.15
C ASP A 185 -4.73 -7.96 -4.31
N GLY A 186 -4.84 -8.97 -3.44
CA GLY A 186 -3.95 -10.14 -3.35
C GLY A 186 -2.67 -9.94 -2.54
N PHE A 187 -2.31 -8.71 -2.17
CA PHE A 187 -1.15 -8.42 -1.34
C PHE A 187 -1.48 -8.57 0.15
N ARG A 188 -0.59 -9.19 0.91
CA ARG A 188 -0.65 -9.19 2.37
C ARG A 188 0.05 -7.95 2.90
N ILE A 189 -0.61 -7.24 3.82
CA ILE A 189 -0.09 -6.02 4.44
C ILE A 189 0.01 -6.22 5.96
N VAL A 190 1.20 -5.98 6.50
CA VAL A 190 1.49 -5.99 7.94
C VAL A 190 2.18 -4.69 8.30
N ALA A 191 1.81 -4.08 9.43
CA ALA A 191 2.54 -2.96 10.00
C ALA A 191 3.24 -3.39 11.30
N GLY A 192 4.38 -2.77 11.61
CA GLY A 192 5.13 -3.04 12.84
C GLY A 192 5.67 -1.76 13.46
N PRO A 193 5.78 -1.69 14.79
CA PRO A 193 6.20 -0.48 15.49
C PRO A 193 7.69 -0.20 15.25
N LEU A 194 8.03 1.09 15.20
CA LEU A 194 9.39 1.60 15.06
C LEU A 194 9.79 2.45 16.27
N GLY A 195 11.09 2.48 16.56
CA GLY A 195 11.66 3.34 17.58
C GLY A 195 11.73 4.79 17.10
N HIS A 196 10.76 5.61 17.48
CA HIS A 196 10.71 7.03 17.15
C HIS A 196 10.14 7.86 18.32
N ARG A 197 10.16 9.19 18.19
CA ARG A 197 9.72 10.13 19.25
C ARG A 197 8.21 10.12 19.49
N VAL A 198 7.44 9.70 18.49
CA VAL A 198 5.98 9.52 18.53
C VAL A 198 5.66 8.11 18.02
N PRO A 199 4.44 7.59 18.22
CA PRO A 199 4.03 6.34 17.59
C PRO A 199 4.34 6.35 16.09
N CYS A 200 5.18 5.43 15.67
CA CYS A 200 5.67 5.32 14.30
C CYS A 200 5.67 3.86 13.86
N PHE A 201 5.37 3.63 12.60
CA PHE A 201 5.17 2.32 12.03
C PHE A 201 5.91 2.15 10.71
N GLY A 202 6.42 0.94 10.49
CA GLY A 202 6.84 0.45 9.19
C GLY A 202 5.77 -0.45 8.60
N TYR A 203 5.72 -0.54 7.27
CA TYR A 203 4.78 -1.36 6.52
C TYR A 203 5.52 -2.40 5.69
N VAL A 204 5.06 -3.63 5.75
CA VAL A 204 5.51 -4.76 4.93
C VAL A 204 4.36 -5.18 4.02
N VAL A 205 4.55 -4.98 2.71
CA VAL A 205 3.60 -5.40 1.67
C VAL A 205 4.21 -6.56 0.90
N THR A 206 3.52 -7.70 0.90
CA THR A 206 4.00 -8.95 0.30
C THR A 206 3.05 -9.39 -0.80
N GLU A 207 3.58 -9.60 -2.00
CA GLU A 207 2.87 -10.24 -3.10
C GLU A 207 2.46 -11.68 -2.74
N PRO A 208 1.40 -12.22 -3.35
CA PRO A 208 1.12 -13.63 -3.22
C PRO A 208 2.24 -14.46 -3.87
N ASP A 209 2.51 -15.63 -3.32
CA ASP A 209 3.41 -16.60 -3.94
C ASP A 209 2.88 -17.00 -5.32
N SER A 210 3.78 -17.19 -6.26
CA SER A 210 3.44 -17.61 -7.62
C SER A 210 3.82 -19.06 -7.86
N SER A 211 3.09 -19.76 -8.74
CA SER A 211 3.50 -21.09 -9.17
C SER A 211 4.80 -21.01 -9.96
N GLY A 212 5.67 -22.01 -9.80
CA GLY A 212 6.97 -22.06 -10.48
C GLY A 212 6.86 -22.05 -11.99
N SER A 213 7.93 -21.70 -12.70
CA SER A 213 7.91 -21.61 -14.17
C SER A 213 7.42 -22.91 -14.83
N LEU A 214 6.49 -22.79 -15.78
CA LEU A 214 6.06 -23.93 -16.59
C LEU A 214 7.13 -24.22 -17.65
N ASP A 215 7.68 -25.44 -17.61
CA ASP A 215 8.52 -25.97 -18.67
C ASP A 215 7.64 -26.48 -19.82
N VAL A 216 7.42 -25.58 -20.78
CA VAL A 216 6.63 -25.86 -21.98
C VAL A 216 7.27 -26.96 -22.83
N ALA A 217 8.60 -27.07 -22.82
CA ALA A 217 9.30 -28.11 -23.59
C ALA A 217 9.07 -29.49 -22.98
N ALA A 218 9.17 -29.62 -21.66
CA ALA A 218 8.83 -30.85 -20.94
C ALA A 218 7.36 -31.24 -21.13
N ALA A 219 6.43 -30.28 -21.02
CA ALA A 219 5.01 -30.53 -21.23
C ALA A 219 4.71 -31.00 -22.66
N THR A 220 5.34 -30.37 -23.66
CA THR A 220 5.21 -30.78 -25.07
C THR A 220 5.76 -32.20 -25.28
N LYS A 221 6.89 -32.54 -24.65
CA LYS A 221 7.47 -33.89 -24.71
C LYS A 221 6.57 -34.97 -24.09
N LEU A 222 5.76 -34.60 -23.09
CA LEU A 222 4.75 -35.46 -22.48
C LEU A 222 3.43 -35.52 -23.26
N GLY A 223 3.35 -34.87 -24.43
CA GLY A 223 2.18 -34.89 -25.30
C GLY A 223 1.10 -33.86 -24.94
N VAL A 224 1.39 -32.89 -24.06
CA VAL A 224 0.46 -31.81 -23.74
C VAL A 224 0.47 -30.77 -24.88
N PRO A 225 -0.67 -30.54 -25.57
CA PRO A 225 -0.73 -29.54 -26.63
C PRO A 225 -0.63 -28.13 -26.05
N LYS A 226 -0.09 -27.20 -26.87
CA LYS A 226 -0.14 -25.76 -26.53
C LYS A 226 -1.60 -25.32 -26.42
N GLY A 227 -1.95 -24.63 -25.34
CA GLY A 227 -3.31 -24.14 -25.13
C GLY A 227 -3.78 -24.26 -23.67
N PRO A 228 -5.10 -24.37 -23.44
CA PRO A 228 -5.71 -24.30 -22.10
C PRO A 228 -5.19 -25.35 -21.11
N LEU A 229 -4.73 -26.50 -21.59
CA LEU A 229 -4.20 -27.57 -20.76
C LEU A 229 -2.89 -27.17 -20.06
N LEU A 230 -2.03 -26.37 -20.71
CA LEU A 230 -0.83 -25.82 -20.09
C LEU A 230 -1.18 -24.83 -18.96
N ALA A 231 -2.25 -24.03 -19.14
CA ALA A 231 -2.74 -23.13 -18.12
C ALA A 231 -3.28 -23.90 -16.89
N GLN A 232 -3.99 -25.00 -17.11
CA GLN A 232 -4.47 -25.87 -16.03
C GLN A 232 -3.29 -26.47 -15.23
N LEU A 233 -2.26 -26.99 -15.91
CA LEU A 233 -1.06 -27.49 -15.26
C LEU A 233 -0.33 -26.39 -14.48
N LYS A 234 -0.16 -25.20 -15.08
CA LYS A 234 0.44 -24.02 -14.42
C LYS A 234 -0.36 -23.56 -13.19
N ALA A 235 -1.68 -23.74 -13.19
CA ALA A 235 -2.57 -23.47 -12.07
C ALA A 235 -2.56 -24.57 -10.99
N GLY A 236 -1.79 -25.64 -11.17
CA GLY A 236 -1.68 -26.74 -10.21
C GLY A 236 -2.72 -27.85 -10.39
N SER A 237 -3.47 -27.86 -11.49
CA SER A 237 -4.45 -28.91 -11.80
C SER A 237 -3.84 -29.98 -12.70
N ALA A 238 -4.04 -31.26 -12.34
CA ALA A 238 -3.68 -32.38 -13.21
C ALA A 238 -4.54 -32.39 -14.48
N VAL A 239 -3.96 -32.84 -15.59
CA VAL A 239 -4.62 -32.88 -16.90
C VAL A 239 -4.60 -34.29 -17.46
N THR A 240 -5.75 -34.81 -17.87
CA THR A 240 -5.86 -36.08 -18.61
C THR A 240 -5.91 -35.82 -20.11
N LEU A 241 -4.97 -36.41 -20.85
CA LEU A 241 -4.91 -36.33 -22.30
C LEU A 241 -5.93 -37.28 -22.96
N PRO A 242 -6.30 -37.06 -24.24
CA PRO A 242 -7.18 -37.99 -24.98
C PRO A 242 -6.66 -39.43 -25.06
N SER A 243 -5.34 -39.62 -24.90
CA SER A 243 -4.71 -40.94 -24.79
C SER A 243 -5.00 -41.67 -23.47
N GLY A 244 -5.68 -41.04 -22.52
CA GLY A 244 -5.94 -41.55 -21.17
C GLY A 244 -4.81 -41.31 -20.17
N VAL A 245 -3.68 -40.73 -20.61
CA VAL A 245 -2.53 -40.42 -19.74
C VAL A 245 -2.82 -39.15 -18.94
N THR A 246 -2.67 -39.22 -17.61
CA THR A 246 -2.75 -38.05 -16.72
C THR A 246 -1.37 -37.47 -16.46
N ILE A 247 -1.22 -36.18 -16.74
CA ILE A 247 -0.02 -35.38 -16.47
C ILE A 247 -0.23 -34.57 -15.19
N GLN A 248 0.71 -34.69 -14.26
CA GLN A 248 0.73 -33.96 -13.01
C GLN A 248 1.50 -32.63 -13.16
N PRO A 249 1.07 -31.54 -12.50
CA PRO A 249 1.78 -30.26 -12.52
C PRO A 249 3.25 -30.38 -12.13
N THR A 250 3.57 -31.20 -11.12
CA THR A 250 4.92 -31.41 -10.62
C THR A 250 5.90 -31.99 -11.65
N GLN A 251 5.40 -32.53 -12.77
CA GLN A 251 6.23 -33.03 -13.86
C GLN A 251 6.71 -31.93 -14.81
N VAL A 252 6.05 -30.77 -14.81
CA VAL A 252 6.27 -29.70 -15.82
C VAL A 252 6.29 -28.29 -15.22
N VAL A 253 5.96 -28.12 -13.96
CA VAL A 253 5.95 -26.83 -13.25
C VAL A 253 7.04 -26.87 -12.18
N GLY A 254 7.92 -25.88 -12.19
CA GLY A 254 8.96 -25.73 -11.17
C GLY A 254 8.41 -25.47 -9.76
N PRO A 255 9.28 -25.38 -8.74
CA PRO A 255 8.86 -25.08 -7.37
C PRO A 255 8.20 -23.69 -7.28
N PRO A 256 7.25 -23.48 -6.35
CA PRO A 256 6.66 -22.17 -6.10
C PRO A 256 7.74 -21.10 -5.84
N VAL A 257 7.49 -19.89 -6.34
CA VAL A 257 8.37 -18.73 -6.15
C VAL A 257 7.71 -17.79 -5.17
N ALA A 258 8.44 -17.46 -4.10
CA ALA A 258 7.97 -16.53 -3.08
C ALA A 258 7.63 -15.17 -3.69
N GLY A 259 6.52 -14.58 -3.27
CA GLY A 259 6.12 -13.24 -3.70
C GLY A 259 7.15 -12.17 -3.32
N ARG A 260 7.26 -11.11 -4.13
CA ARG A 260 8.14 -9.98 -3.79
C ARG A 260 7.62 -9.24 -2.56
N LYS A 261 8.54 -8.62 -1.83
CA LYS A 261 8.25 -7.91 -0.58
C LYS A 261 8.76 -6.48 -0.65
N LEU A 262 7.86 -5.51 -0.47
CA LEU A 262 8.16 -4.10 -0.27
C LEU A 262 8.09 -3.79 1.22
N VAL A 263 9.16 -3.23 1.76
CA VAL A 263 9.24 -2.73 3.14
C VAL A 263 9.43 -1.22 3.10
N MET A 264 8.48 -0.49 3.68
CA MET A 264 8.49 0.96 3.81
C MET A 264 8.59 1.31 5.30
N LEU A 265 9.73 1.81 5.75
CA LEU A 265 9.90 2.25 7.13
C LEU A 265 9.70 3.76 7.23
N GLY A 266 9.03 4.19 8.30
CA GLY A 266 9.02 5.60 8.69
C GLY A 266 10.31 6.00 9.39
N ASP A 267 10.32 7.21 9.93
CA ASP A 267 11.41 7.72 10.74
C ASP A 267 11.67 6.80 11.94
N THR A 268 12.92 6.41 12.13
CA THR A 268 13.26 5.43 13.16
C THR A 268 14.73 5.46 13.55
N CYS A 269 15.02 5.21 14.82
CA CYS A 269 16.34 4.83 15.32
C CYS A 269 16.45 3.33 15.66
N ASP A 270 15.33 2.58 15.64
CA ASP A 270 15.28 1.15 15.92
C ASP A 270 14.13 0.47 15.16
N SER A 271 14.47 -0.41 14.22
CA SER A 271 13.54 -1.20 13.42
C SER A 271 13.52 -2.69 13.80
N SER A 272 14.16 -3.06 14.91
CA SER A 272 14.31 -4.46 15.34
C SER A 272 12.98 -5.21 15.49
N ARG A 273 11.92 -4.51 15.94
CA ARG A 273 10.59 -5.10 16.15
C ARG A 273 9.86 -5.54 14.88
N ILE A 274 10.20 -4.96 13.72
CA ILE A 274 9.62 -5.33 12.43
C ILE A 274 10.57 -6.20 11.59
N ALA A 275 11.83 -6.36 12.01
CA ALA A 275 12.90 -6.99 11.24
C ALA A 275 12.53 -8.40 10.73
N ASP A 276 11.95 -9.25 11.59
CA ASP A 276 11.53 -10.60 11.19
C ASP A 276 10.48 -10.59 10.08
N ALA A 277 9.51 -9.66 10.16
CA ALA A 277 8.50 -9.51 9.11
C ALA A 277 9.10 -8.92 7.82
N ALA A 278 10.05 -8.01 7.96
CA ALA A 278 10.75 -7.34 6.86
C ALA A 278 11.79 -8.24 6.15
N SER A 279 12.27 -9.30 6.80
CA SER A 279 13.31 -10.18 6.28
C SER A 279 12.99 -10.73 4.89
N GLY A 280 14.00 -10.78 4.00
CA GLY A 280 13.83 -11.17 2.60
C GLY A 280 13.12 -10.11 1.74
N ALA A 281 13.16 -8.83 2.15
CA ALA A 281 12.66 -7.72 1.36
C ALA A 281 13.27 -7.71 -0.05
N THR A 282 12.41 -7.54 -1.06
CA THR A 282 12.86 -7.23 -2.43
C THR A 282 13.25 -5.76 -2.51
N TRP A 283 12.44 -4.89 -1.91
CA TRP A 283 12.73 -3.46 -1.75
C TRP A 283 12.59 -3.09 -0.28
N LEU A 284 13.60 -2.41 0.26
CA LEU A 284 13.60 -1.78 1.57
C LEU A 284 13.80 -0.29 1.37
N VAL A 285 12.86 0.51 1.89
CA VAL A 285 13.00 1.96 2.03
C VAL A 285 13.20 2.25 3.51
N HIS A 286 14.40 2.73 3.84
CA HIS A 286 14.82 3.09 5.19
C HIS A 286 15.27 4.55 5.18
N GLU A 287 14.93 5.30 6.24
CA GLU A 287 15.46 6.65 6.41
C GLU A 287 16.97 6.64 6.66
N SER A 288 17.63 7.72 6.28
CA SER A 288 19.05 7.94 6.52
C SER A 288 19.27 9.43 6.75
N THR A 289 18.66 9.94 7.82
CA THR A 289 18.64 11.39 8.10
C THR A 289 20.03 11.94 8.40
N PHE A 290 20.88 11.13 9.05
CA PHE A 290 22.23 11.51 9.44
C PHE A 290 23.28 10.69 8.66
N ASP A 291 24.47 11.26 8.46
CA ASP A 291 25.61 10.48 8.00
C ASP A 291 26.07 9.46 9.07
N SER A 292 26.87 8.47 8.66
CA SER A 292 27.36 7.38 9.51
C SER A 292 28.09 7.85 10.77
N SER A 293 28.72 9.03 10.76
CA SER A 293 29.48 9.54 11.91
C SER A 293 28.60 10.15 13.01
N ASN A 294 27.30 10.35 12.73
CA ASN A 294 26.40 11.13 13.57
C ASN A 294 25.36 10.30 14.35
N ALA A 295 25.67 9.03 14.66
CA ALA A 295 24.78 8.14 15.42
C ALA A 295 24.37 8.71 16.80
N ALA A 296 25.29 9.39 17.49
CA ALA A 296 25.04 10.04 18.78
C ALA A 296 24.01 11.18 18.70
N LEU A 297 23.80 11.78 17.51
CA LEU A 297 22.75 12.76 17.25
C LEU A 297 21.47 12.12 16.71
N ALA A 298 21.59 11.05 15.91
CA ALA A 298 20.48 10.37 15.27
C ALA A 298 19.56 9.68 16.29
N ILE A 299 20.13 8.84 17.17
CA ILE A 299 19.36 8.00 18.09
C ILE A 299 18.46 8.82 19.04
N PRO A 300 18.93 9.87 19.73
CA PRO A 300 18.08 10.66 20.63
C PRO A 300 16.98 11.44 19.90
N ARG A 301 17.15 11.69 18.60
CA ARG A 301 16.14 12.35 17.76
C ARG A 301 15.16 11.35 17.12
N GLY A 302 15.35 10.06 17.36
CA GLY A 302 14.53 9.00 16.79
C GLY A 302 14.84 8.70 15.32
N HIS A 303 16.07 8.96 14.87
CA HIS A 303 16.49 8.77 13.48
C HIS A 303 17.67 7.82 13.33
N SER A 304 17.97 7.46 12.08
CA SER A 304 19.04 6.56 11.71
C SER A 304 20.15 7.26 10.94
N THR A 305 21.32 6.62 10.99
CA THR A 305 22.43 6.95 10.08
C THR A 305 22.44 6.00 8.88
N ALA A 306 23.23 6.32 7.85
CA ALA A 306 23.47 5.41 6.72
C ALA A 306 24.10 4.05 7.08
N GLU A 307 24.78 3.93 8.23
CA GLU A 307 25.35 2.65 8.68
C GLU A 307 24.35 1.82 9.49
N MET A 308 23.38 2.46 10.13
CA MET A 308 22.31 1.78 10.86
C MET A 308 21.26 1.16 9.94
N ALA A 309 21.04 1.78 8.77
CA ALA A 309 20.09 1.35 7.73
C ALA A 309 20.66 0.21 6.88
#